data_AF-A0A821U0D9-F1
#
_entry.id   AF-A0A821U0D9-F1
#
_cell.length_a   1.000
_cell.length_b   1.000
_cell.length_c   1.000
_cell.angle_alpha   90.00
_cell.angle_beta   90.00
_cell.angle_gamma   90.00
#
_symmetry.space_group_name_H-M   'P 1'
#
loop_
_entity.id
_entity.type
_entity.pdbx_description
1 polymer ?
#
loop_
_entity_poly.entity_id
_entity_poly.type
_entity_poly.pdbx_seq_one_letter_code
_entity_poly.pdbx_strand_id
1 'polypeptide(L)'
;SPKKDSLLIYRRSKKMTYGHVAIITDVTSDYVYIAEQNNLYHYWPGDYARRERLRFDNGNYYIDDEDPIYGWMEIENNDELKPFDESNINNILQKYLEFKSMDGV
;
A
#
# COMPACT_ATOMS: atom_id res chain seq x y z
N SER A 1 -13.17 2.27 -3.98
CA SER A 1 -12.03 2.75 -4.77
C SER A 1 -10.77 2.54 -3.97
N PRO A 2 -9.59 2.47 -4.60
CA PRO A 2 -8.32 2.58 -3.87
C PRO A 2 -8.23 3.92 -3.13
N LYS A 3 -7.45 3.96 -2.05
CA LYS A 3 -7.19 5.16 -1.26
C LYS A 3 -5.69 5.40 -1.12
N LYS A 4 -5.35 6.64 -0.81
CA LYS A 4 -4.02 6.98 -0.32
C LYS A 4 -3.63 6.08 0.87
N ASP A 5 -2.36 5.71 0.93
CA ASP A 5 -1.72 4.83 1.90
C ASP A 5 -2.15 3.35 1.83
N SER A 6 -2.96 2.98 0.82
CA SER A 6 -3.29 1.57 0.56
C SER A 6 -2.06 0.82 0.05
N LEU A 7 -1.93 -0.44 0.49
CA LEU A 7 -0.97 -1.37 -0.10
C LEU A 7 -1.51 -1.83 -1.46
N LEU A 8 -0.71 -1.76 -2.51
CA LEU A 8 -1.02 -2.33 -3.82
C LEU A 8 -0.25 -3.63 -4.00
N ILE A 9 -0.97 -4.74 -4.23
CA ILE A 9 -0.38 -6.08 -4.23
C ILE A 9 -0.38 -6.66 -5.64
N TYR A 10 0.80 -7.03 -6.12
CA TYR A 10 1.00 -7.63 -7.43
C TYR A 10 1.12 -9.15 -7.35
N ARG A 11 0.55 -9.82 -8.36
CA ARG A 11 0.70 -11.26 -8.55
C ARG A 11 2.08 -11.56 -9.11
N ARG A 12 2.52 -12.81 -8.93
CA ARG A 12 3.70 -13.32 -9.63
C ARG A 12 3.44 -13.33 -11.14
N SER A 13 4.41 -12.86 -11.91
CA SER A 13 4.41 -12.87 -13.37
C SER A 13 5.76 -13.39 -13.88
N LYS A 14 5.92 -13.53 -15.21
CA LYS A 14 7.23 -13.87 -15.79
C LYS A 14 8.27 -12.78 -15.54
N LYS A 15 7.84 -11.51 -15.49
CA LYS A 15 8.67 -10.32 -15.24
C LYS A 15 8.87 -10.09 -13.74
N MET A 16 7.82 -10.31 -12.94
CA MET A 16 7.83 -10.20 -11.47
C MET A 16 7.72 -11.59 -10.82
N THR A 17 8.80 -12.35 -10.83
CA THR A 17 8.80 -13.76 -10.36
C THR A 17 8.40 -13.93 -8.89
N TYR A 18 8.66 -12.91 -8.06
CA TYR A 18 8.31 -12.91 -6.64
C TYR A 18 6.97 -12.23 -6.34
N GLY A 19 6.35 -11.60 -7.35
CA GLY A 19 5.29 -10.63 -7.16
C GLY A 19 5.89 -9.29 -6.74
N HIS A 20 5.04 -8.37 -6.30
CA HIS A 20 5.47 -7.04 -5.90
C HIS A 20 4.50 -6.42 -4.91
N VAL A 21 4.98 -5.44 -4.15
CA VAL A 21 4.18 -4.62 -3.25
C VAL A 21 4.61 -3.17 -3.41
N ALA A 22 3.61 -2.31 -3.46
CA ALA A 22 3.79 -0.87 -3.58
C ALA A 22 2.80 -0.13 -2.66
N ILE A 23 3.02 1.17 -2.49
CA ILE A 23 2.13 2.07 -1.75
C ILE A 23 1.45 3.02 -2.71
N ILE A 24 0.14 3.18 -2.59
CA ILE A 24 -0.61 4.23 -3.29
C ILE A 24 -0.41 5.54 -2.54
N THR A 25 0.30 6.50 -3.14
CA THR A 25 0.59 7.79 -2.50
C THR A 25 -0.46 8.84 -2.75
N ASP A 26 -1.19 8.73 -3.87
CA ASP A 26 -2.33 9.59 -4.19
C ASP A 26 -3.29 8.92 -5.18
N VAL A 27 -4.54 9.38 -5.20
CA VAL A 27 -5.60 8.87 -6.08
C VAL A 27 -6.38 10.04 -6.69
N THR A 28 -6.48 10.05 -8.02
CA THR A 28 -7.28 11.01 -8.80
C THR A 28 -8.43 10.29 -9.51
N SER A 29 -9.22 11.00 -10.31
CA SER A 29 -10.27 10.40 -11.12
C SER A 29 -9.76 9.34 -12.10
N ASP A 30 -8.55 9.53 -12.64
CA ASP A 30 -8.04 8.76 -13.78
C ASP A 30 -6.75 8.00 -13.48
N TYR A 31 -6.10 8.27 -12.34
CA TYR A 31 -4.81 7.70 -11.99
C TYR A 31 -4.67 7.38 -10.50
N VAL A 32 -3.88 6.35 -10.22
CA VAL A 32 -3.23 6.11 -8.93
C VAL A 32 -1.75 6.44 -9.05
N TYR A 33 -1.20 7.12 -8.04
CA TYR A 33 0.23 7.40 -7.93
C TYR A 33 0.86 6.39 -6.97
N ILE A 34 2.01 5.84 -7.35
CA ILE A 34 2.58 4.65 -6.73
C ILE A 34 4.02 4.91 -6.31
N ALA A 35 4.35 4.65 -5.05
CA ALA A 35 5.71 4.56 -4.53
C ALA A 35 6.08 3.11 -4.28
N GLU A 36 7.25 2.69 -4.75
CA GLU A 36 7.71 1.30 -4.64
C GLU A 36 9.23 1.20 -4.76
N GLN A 37 9.85 0.17 -4.18
CA GLN A 37 11.28 -0.08 -4.35
C GLN A 37 11.51 -1.38 -5.11
N ASN A 38 12.64 -1.53 -5.81
CA ASN A 38 12.99 -2.75 -6.54
C ASN A 38 12.08 -3.08 -7.74
N ASN A 39 11.59 -2.05 -8.45
CA ASN A 39 10.90 -2.19 -9.73
C ASN A 39 11.56 -1.35 -10.84
N LEU A 40 11.43 -0.03 -10.79
CA LEU A 40 12.09 0.91 -11.71
C LEU A 40 13.20 1.70 -11.00
N TYR A 41 14.40 1.69 -11.57
CA TYR A 41 15.58 2.36 -10.99
C TYR A 41 15.80 3.72 -11.64
N HIS A 42 15.07 4.73 -11.19
CA HIS A 42 15.20 6.11 -11.64
C HIS A 42 15.00 7.11 -10.50
N TYR A 43 15.42 8.34 -10.71
CA TYR A 43 15.14 9.45 -9.78
C TYR A 43 13.66 9.80 -9.80
N TRP A 44 13.06 9.95 -8.61
CA TRP A 44 11.65 10.32 -8.50
C TRP A 44 11.51 11.83 -8.39
N PRO A 45 10.70 12.47 -9.23
CA PRO A 45 10.50 13.92 -9.19
C PRO A 45 9.66 14.37 -7.98
N GLY A 46 9.10 13.44 -7.20
CA GLY A 46 8.24 13.71 -6.06
C GLY A 46 8.15 12.50 -5.13
N ASP A 47 6.99 12.31 -4.49
CA ASP A 47 6.72 11.21 -3.56
C ASP A 47 6.29 9.90 -4.22
N TYR A 48 6.28 9.83 -5.56
CA TYR A 48 5.87 8.66 -6.33
C TYR A 48 6.91 8.28 -7.40
N ALA A 49 7.00 6.98 -7.69
CA ALA A 49 7.87 6.40 -8.72
C ALA A 49 7.25 6.48 -10.12
N ARG A 50 5.95 6.15 -10.20
CA ARG A 50 5.14 6.11 -11.42
C ARG A 50 3.66 6.30 -11.10
N ARG A 51 2.83 6.36 -12.14
CA ARG A 51 1.37 6.40 -12.03
C ARG A 51 0.76 5.37 -12.97
N GLU A 52 -0.35 4.77 -12.55
CA GLU A 52 -1.11 3.83 -13.37
C GLU A 52 -2.55 4.30 -13.54
N ARG A 53 -3.16 3.90 -14.65
CA ARG A 53 -4.51 4.35 -14.98
C ARG A 53 -5.53 3.69 -14.05
N LEU A 54 -6.37 4.51 -13.43
CA LEU A 54 -7.55 4.07 -12.69
C LEU A 54 -8.75 4.11 -13.63
N ARG A 55 -9.41 2.97 -13.78
CA ARG A 55 -10.62 2.83 -14.59
C ARG A 55 -11.79 2.40 -13.72
N PHE A 56 -12.93 3.03 -13.92
CA PHE A 56 -14.19 2.62 -13.30
C PHE A 56 -15.08 1.98 -14.37
N ASP A 57 -15.43 0.71 -14.18
CA ASP A 57 -16.23 -0.07 -15.13
C ASP A 57 -17.19 -1.00 -14.38
N ASN A 58 -18.45 -1.04 -14.80
CA ASN A 58 -19.52 -1.84 -14.19
C ASN A 58 -19.58 -1.77 -12.65
N GLY A 59 -19.41 -0.57 -12.09
CA GLY A 59 -19.47 -0.35 -10.63
C GLY A 59 -18.18 -0.70 -9.87
N ASN A 60 -17.13 -1.13 -10.57
CA ASN A 60 -15.88 -1.58 -9.97
C ASN A 60 -14.69 -0.73 -10.43
N TYR A 61 -13.69 -0.60 -9.56
CA TYR A 61 -12.44 0.09 -9.86
C TYR A 61 -11.36 -0.92 -10.27
N TYR A 62 -10.62 -0.57 -11.32
CA TYR A 62 -9.51 -1.35 -11.87
C TYR A 62 -8.29 -0.44 -12.00
N ILE A 63 -7.12 -0.94 -11.61
CA ILE A 63 -5.84 -0.31 -11.90
C ILE A 63 -5.26 -1.06 -13.09
N ASP A 64 -5.13 -0.38 -14.23
CA ASP A 64 -4.60 -0.97 -15.45
C ASP A 64 -3.05 -0.85 -15.40
N ASP A 65 -2.36 -1.99 -15.35
CA ASP A 65 -0.89 -2.11 -15.26
C ASP A 65 -0.42 -3.23 -16.20
N GLU A 66 0.84 -3.18 -16.66
CA GLU A 66 1.46 -4.25 -17.43
C GLU A 66 1.59 -5.55 -16.61
N ASP A 67 1.86 -5.40 -15.31
CA ASP A 67 2.00 -6.53 -14.39
C ASP A 67 0.68 -6.80 -13.65
N PRO A 68 0.31 -8.09 -13.48
CA PRO A 68 -0.99 -8.45 -12.93
C PRO A 68 -1.13 -8.07 -11.45
N ILE A 69 -2.22 -7.38 -11.12
CA ILE A 69 -2.55 -6.92 -9.75
C ILE A 69 -3.57 -7.88 -9.10
N TYR A 70 -3.38 -8.21 -7.81
CA TYR A 70 -4.42 -8.89 -7.01
C TYR A 70 -5.50 -7.90 -6.57
N GLY A 71 -5.09 -6.72 -6.12
CA GLY A 71 -5.93 -5.66 -5.61
C GLY A 71 -5.13 -4.77 -4.68
N TRP A 72 -5.83 -4.00 -3.87
CA TRP A 72 -5.25 -3.20 -2.80
C TRP A 72 -5.79 -3.62 -1.44
N MET A 73 -5.02 -3.33 -0.40
CA MET A 73 -5.39 -3.57 1.00
C MET A 73 -5.37 -2.25 1.76
N GLU A 74 -6.40 -2.05 2.57
CA GLU A 74 -6.55 -0.91 3.47
C GLU A 74 -6.41 -1.38 4.91
N ILE A 75 -5.74 -0.59 5.74
CA ILE A 75 -5.80 -0.76 7.19
C ILE A 75 -6.99 0.07 7.67
N GLU A 76 -8.02 -0.57 8.19
CA GLU A 76 -9.25 0.11 8.63
C GLU A 76 -9.02 0.98 9.89
N ASN A 77 -8.00 0.65 10.69
CA ASN A 77 -7.68 1.39 11.90
C ASN A 77 -6.79 2.60 11.60
N ASN A 78 -7.39 3.80 11.57
CA ASN A 78 -6.68 5.05 11.33
C ASN A 78 -5.57 5.36 12.35
N ASP A 79 -5.62 4.80 13.57
CA ASP A 79 -4.55 4.99 14.55
C ASP A 79 -3.27 4.22 14.18
N GLU A 80 -3.39 3.16 13.38
CA GLU A 80 -2.27 2.36 12.87
C GLU A 80 -1.61 2.97 11.62
N LEU A 81 -2.26 3.96 11.01
CA LEU A 81 -1.72 4.72 9.88
C LEU A 81 -0.89 5.93 10.31
N LYS A 82 -0.82 6.22 11.62
CA LYS A 82 -0.02 7.34 12.13
C LYS A 82 1.47 7.01 11.98
N PRO A 83 2.29 7.97 11.50
CA PRO A 83 3.73 7.81 11.53
C PRO A 83 4.19 7.45 12.93
N PHE A 84 5.24 6.64 13.01
CA PHE A 84 5.85 6.33 14.30
C PHE A 84 6.29 7.63 14.98
N ASP A 85 5.84 7.82 16.21
CA ASP A 85 6.18 8.94 17.07
C ASP A 85 6.89 8.38 18.31
N GLU A 86 8.18 8.70 18.43
CA GLU A 86 9.02 8.25 19.55
C GLU A 86 8.48 8.68 20.91
N SER A 87 7.74 9.80 20.99
CA SER A 87 7.11 10.24 22.23
C SER A 87 6.01 9.27 22.70
N ASN A 88 5.50 8.44 21.80
CA ASN A 88 4.44 7.46 22.04
C ASN A 88 4.98 6.03 22.31
N ILE A 89 6.31 5.85 22.39
CA ILE A 89 6.94 4.52 22.48
C ILE A 89 6.44 3.67 23.66
N ASN A 90 6.21 4.30 24.82
CA ASN A 90 5.73 3.60 26.01
C ASN A 90 4.32 3.03 25.79
N ASN A 91 3.44 3.77 25.12
CA ASN A 91 2.08 3.29 24.83
C ASN A 91 2.10 2.16 23.80
N ILE A 92 2.97 2.24 22.78
CA ILE A 92 3.13 1.18 21.78
C ILE A 92 3.61 -0.11 22.45
N LEU A 93 4.60 -0.02 23.34
CA LEU A 93 5.10 -1.18 24.09
C LEU A 93 4.04 -1.79 25.00
N GLN A 94 3.24 -0.98 25.69
CA GLN A 94 2.14 -1.49 26.52
C GLN A 94 1.09 -2.23 25.69
N LYS A 95 0.62 -1.64 24.59
CA LYS A 95 -0.34 -2.31 23.68
C LYS A 95 0.20 -3.64 23.15
N TYR A 96 1.49 -3.71 22.81
CA TYR A 96 2.12 -4.96 22.38
C TYR A 96 2.11 -6.04 23.48
N LEU A 97 2.45 -5.66 24.71
CA LEU A 97 2.45 -6.59 25.84
C LEU A 97 1.03 -7.08 26.17
N GLU A 98 0.03 -6.20 26.12
CA GLU A 98 -1.38 -6.54 26.26
C GLU A 98 -1.80 -7.55 25.19
N PHE A 99 -1.54 -7.27 23.91
CA PHE A 99 -1.87 -8.16 22.80
C PHE A 99 -1.20 -9.54 22.95
N LYS A 100 0.10 -9.57 23.25
CA LYS A 100 0.84 -10.82 23.47
C LYS A 100 0.32 -11.64 24.65
N SER A 101 -0.22 -10.99 25.68
CA SER A 101 -0.83 -11.67 26.82
C SER A 101 -2.18 -12.32 26.48
N MET A 102 -2.86 -11.83 25.44
CA MET A 102 -4.15 -12.37 24.96
C MET A 102 -3.98 -13.57 24.02
N ASP A 103 -2.89 -13.63 23.25
CA ASP A 103 -2.57 -14.76 22.35
C ASP A 103 -1.97 -15.99 23.07
N GLY A 104 -1.86 -15.95 24.39
CA GLY A 104 -1.30 -17.02 25.22
C GLY A 104 -2.29 -18.12 25.64
N VAL A 105 -3.32 -18.42 24.83
CA VAL A 105 -4.26 -19.54 25.02
C VAL A 105 -3.99 -20.66 24.00
#